data_AF-A0A971V1Y5-F1
#
_entry.id   AF-A0A971V1Y5-F1
#
_cell.length_a   1.000
_cell.length_b   1.000
_cell.length_c   1.000
_cell.angle_alpha   90.00
_cell.angle_beta   90.00
_cell.angle_gamma   90.00
#
_symmetry.space_group_name_H-M   'P 1'
#
loop_
_entity.id
_entity.type
_entity.pdbx_description
1 polymer ?
#
loop_
_entity_poly.entity_id
_entity_poly.type
_entity_poly.pdbx_seq_one_letter_code
_entity_poly.pdbx_strand_id
1 'polypeptide(L)'
;MISSECLNYYSFADEYISNLVDQRSCYLIGFLQSKKNRRFKRSITLLSSLWQEEAAYRKERGYISVDKDNPVKNREFIFRRRILKKYIESDLFLYARKKREGILVEQVYYSLAAGLSMVFATAIAFSFQMKFGNFTMPLFIALVVSYMLKDRIKELMRYYFAHKRLNRYFDNKTKIGIKDASIGWIKEGVDFISEEKVPEEVMSLRNRTPLVEAENRITDEKIILYRKQVFLDRVEISKNSDYQIAGINDIMRFHLSRFMQKTDNPEEAIYYLDDEGDSVEIYGKKIYYLNILMQLKFEDQVDYKRFRVAFTQAGIVRLENLT
;
A
#
# COMPACT_ATOMS: atom_id res chain seq x y z
N MET A 1 46.19 5.11 9.65
CA MET A 1 45.42 4.60 10.80
C MET A 1 43.96 4.53 10.38
N ILE A 2 43.34 3.35 10.43
CA ILE A 2 41.90 3.21 10.13
C ILE A 2 41.15 3.86 11.29
N SER A 3 40.20 4.76 10.99
CA SER A 3 39.35 5.39 12.00
C SER A 3 38.58 4.33 12.80
N SER A 4 38.42 4.53 14.10
CA SER A 4 37.62 3.67 14.99
C SER A 4 36.19 3.46 14.47
N GLU A 5 35.65 4.43 13.73
CA GLU A 5 34.34 4.35 13.09
C GLU A 5 34.29 3.32 11.95
N CYS A 6 35.31 3.28 11.08
CA CYS A 6 35.38 2.30 10.00
C CYS A 6 35.46 0.86 10.53
N LEU A 7 36.14 0.68 11.66
CA LEU A 7 36.31 -0.62 12.31
C LEU A 7 34.99 -1.10 12.95
N ASN A 8 34.19 -0.18 13.47
CA ASN A 8 32.83 -0.45 13.92
C ASN A 8 31.91 -0.85 12.76
N TYR A 9 31.96 -0.13 11.63
CA TYR A 9 31.15 -0.46 10.45
C TYR A 9 31.49 -1.84 9.88
N TYR A 10 32.78 -2.19 9.82
CA TYR A 10 33.21 -3.53 9.46
C TYR A 10 32.65 -4.59 10.42
N SER A 11 32.73 -4.34 11.73
CA SER A 11 32.24 -5.26 12.75
C SER A 11 30.72 -5.47 12.67
N PHE A 12 29.95 -4.45 12.30
CA PHE A 12 28.51 -4.58 12.07
C PHE A 12 28.18 -5.43 10.84
N ALA A 13 28.94 -5.28 9.76
CA ALA A 13 28.80 -6.11 8.57
C ALA A 13 29.12 -7.58 8.87
N ASP A 14 30.23 -7.83 9.57
CA ASP A 14 30.64 -9.17 10.00
C ASP A 14 29.58 -9.83 10.90
N GLU A 15 29.08 -9.09 11.91
CA GLU A 15 28.04 -9.58 12.81
C GLU A 15 26.74 -9.94 12.06
N TYR A 16 26.36 -9.17 11.03
CA TYR A 16 25.18 -9.47 10.22
C TYR A 16 25.34 -10.72 9.34
N ILE A 17 26.49 -10.85 8.66
CA ILE A 17 26.78 -12.02 7.83
C ILE A 17 26.80 -13.27 8.69
N SER A 18 27.51 -13.21 9.82
CA SER A 18 27.53 -14.27 10.83
C SER A 18 26.13 -14.64 11.32
N ASN A 19 25.29 -13.65 11.65
CA ASN A 19 23.89 -13.87 12.04
C ASN A 19 23.07 -14.55 10.94
N LEU A 20 23.32 -14.21 9.68
CA LEU A 20 22.62 -14.76 8.54
C LEU A 20 23.01 -16.22 8.32
N VAL A 21 24.31 -16.52 8.35
CA VAL A 21 24.85 -17.88 8.22
C VAL A 21 24.32 -18.77 9.34
N ASP A 22 24.42 -18.34 10.59
CA ASP A 22 23.93 -19.06 11.78
C ASP A 22 22.44 -19.44 11.65
N GLN A 23 21.58 -18.45 11.43
CA GLN A 23 20.13 -18.62 11.44
C GLN A 23 19.62 -19.35 10.18
N ARG A 24 20.20 -19.10 9.01
CA ARG A 24 19.80 -19.77 7.77
C ARG A 24 20.25 -21.22 7.74
N SER A 25 21.43 -21.53 8.28
CA SER A 25 21.92 -22.91 8.42
C SER A 25 21.00 -23.71 9.34
N CYS A 26 20.66 -23.17 10.52
CA CYS A 26 19.68 -23.79 11.42
C CYS A 26 18.33 -24.05 10.74
N TYR A 27 17.78 -23.04 10.04
CA TYR A 27 16.50 -23.16 9.35
C TYR A 27 16.55 -24.24 8.25
N LEU A 28 17.62 -24.26 7.45
CA LEU A 28 17.80 -25.22 6.37
C LEU A 28 17.95 -26.65 6.92
N ILE A 29 18.69 -26.85 8.00
CA ILE A 29 18.80 -28.14 8.69
C ILE A 29 17.42 -28.62 9.13
N GLY A 30 16.64 -27.77 9.80
CA GLY A 30 15.28 -28.12 10.24
C GLY A 30 14.35 -28.47 9.07
N PHE A 31 14.43 -27.71 7.98
CA PHE A 31 13.69 -28.02 6.75
C PHE A 31 14.08 -29.38 6.15
N LEU A 32 15.38 -29.67 6.04
CA LEU A 32 15.88 -30.94 5.48
C LEU A 32 15.51 -32.13 6.38
N GLN A 33 15.55 -31.97 7.70
CA GLN A 33 15.12 -33.00 8.65
C GLN A 33 13.62 -33.31 8.53
N SER A 34 12.79 -32.29 8.28
CA SER A 34 11.33 -32.47 8.13
C SER A 34 10.94 -33.37 6.94
N LYS A 35 11.77 -33.42 5.89
CA LYS A 35 11.53 -34.24 4.68
C LYS A 35 11.84 -35.72 4.86
N LYS A 36 12.42 -36.14 5.99
CA LYS A 36 12.75 -37.54 6.37
C LYS A 36 13.46 -38.37 5.28
N ASN A 37 14.22 -37.74 4.38
CA ASN A 37 14.90 -38.42 3.27
C ASN A 37 16.38 -38.67 3.61
N ARG A 38 16.82 -39.94 3.52
CA ARG A 38 18.20 -40.37 3.83
C ARG A 38 19.26 -39.69 2.95
N ARG A 39 18.90 -39.18 1.76
CA ARG A 39 19.84 -38.50 0.85
C ARG A 39 20.38 -37.18 1.42
N PHE A 40 19.66 -36.53 2.34
CA PHE A 40 20.09 -35.25 2.91
C PHE A 40 21.01 -35.39 4.12
N LYS A 41 21.31 -36.61 4.57
CA LYS A 41 22.13 -36.84 5.76
C LYS A 41 23.53 -36.22 5.63
N ARG A 42 24.16 -36.33 4.46
CA ARG A 42 25.47 -35.72 4.17
C ARG A 42 25.41 -34.19 4.20
N SER A 43 24.38 -33.59 3.60
CA SER A 43 24.18 -32.14 3.61
C SER A 43 23.89 -31.60 5.01
N ILE A 44 23.10 -32.32 5.82
CA ILE A 44 22.85 -31.97 7.21
C ILE A 44 24.16 -31.97 8.00
N THR A 45 25.00 -32.99 7.86
CA THR A 45 26.30 -33.04 8.55
C THR A 45 27.21 -31.86 8.18
N LEU A 46 27.30 -31.51 6.89
CA LEU A 46 28.09 -30.36 6.43
C LEU A 46 27.55 -29.01 6.93
N LEU A 47 26.22 -28.84 6.95
CA LEU A 47 25.59 -27.63 7.48
C LEU A 47 25.76 -27.53 9.01
N SER A 48 25.72 -28.68 9.70
CA SER A 48 25.97 -28.73 11.15
C SER A 48 27.41 -28.37 11.50
N SER A 49 28.41 -28.82 10.72
CA SER A 49 29.80 -28.43 10.96
C SER A 49 30.03 -26.95 10.71
N LEU A 50 29.48 -26.42 9.60
CA LEU A 50 29.51 -24.98 9.32
C LEU A 50 28.86 -24.15 10.44
N TRP A 51 27.71 -24.62 10.95
CA TRP A 51 27.04 -23.96 12.07
C TRP A 51 27.86 -23.99 13.35
N GLN A 52 28.55 -25.10 13.65
CA GLN A 52 29.42 -25.21 14.83
C GLN A 52 30.64 -24.29 14.74
N GLU A 53 31.28 -24.20 13.57
CA GLU A 53 32.38 -23.27 13.30
C GLU A 53 31.93 -21.82 13.49
N GLU A 54 30.78 -21.46 12.90
CA GLU A 54 30.19 -20.13 13.04
C GLU A 54 29.81 -19.81 14.50
N ALA A 55 29.24 -20.77 15.23
CA ALA A 55 28.89 -20.60 16.63
C ALA A 55 30.13 -20.41 17.52
N ALA A 56 31.26 -21.04 17.20
CA ALA A 56 32.53 -20.82 17.88
C ALA A 56 33.10 -19.43 17.58
N TYR A 57 33.09 -19.02 16.31
CA TYR A 57 33.52 -17.69 15.88
C TYR A 57 32.73 -16.57 16.58
N ARG A 58 31.41 -16.72 16.68
CA ARG A 58 30.54 -15.75 17.37
C ARG A 58 30.86 -15.59 18.85
N LYS A 59 31.24 -16.69 19.52
CA LYS A 59 31.66 -16.64 20.93
C LYS A 59 32.99 -15.92 21.09
N GLU A 60 33.95 -16.18 20.20
CA GLU A 60 35.27 -15.50 20.21
C GLU A 60 35.13 -14.00 19.97
N ARG A 61 34.26 -13.59 19.04
CA ARG A 61 33.97 -12.18 18.74
C ARG A 61 33.03 -11.49 19.74
N GLY A 62 32.48 -12.21 20.71
CA GLY A 62 31.55 -11.67 21.71
C GLY A 62 30.18 -11.28 21.15
N TYR A 63 29.76 -11.87 20.01
CA TYR A 63 28.46 -11.60 19.41
C TYR A 63 27.31 -12.25 20.19
N ILE A 64 26.19 -11.54 20.28
CA ILE A 64 24.99 -12.04 20.97
C ILE A 64 24.50 -13.29 20.23
N SER A 65 24.36 -14.40 20.94
CA SER A 65 23.88 -15.66 20.38
C SER A 65 22.56 -16.05 21.01
N VAL A 66 21.74 -16.81 20.28
CA VAL A 66 20.44 -17.30 20.76
C VAL A 66 20.65 -18.23 21.95
N ASP A 67 19.84 -18.04 22.98
CA ASP A 67 19.96 -18.75 24.24
C ASP A 67 18.59 -19.30 24.64
N LYS A 68 18.49 -20.62 24.83
CA LYS A 68 17.20 -21.27 25.08
C LYS A 68 16.58 -20.81 26.40
N ASP A 69 17.42 -20.54 27.39
CA ASP A 69 16.99 -20.31 28.78
C ASP A 69 16.93 -18.82 29.14
N ASN A 70 17.34 -17.93 28.22
CA ASN A 70 17.34 -16.48 28.45
C ASN A 70 16.47 -15.71 27.44
N PRO A 71 15.18 -15.48 27.74
CA PRO A 71 14.29 -14.75 26.85
C PRO A 71 14.68 -13.27 26.67
N VAL A 72 15.38 -12.66 27.63
CA VAL A 72 15.82 -11.25 27.54
C VAL A 72 16.93 -11.12 26.49
N LYS A 73 17.92 -12.01 26.54
CA LYS A 73 19.01 -12.09 25.55
C LYS A 73 18.49 -12.37 24.14
N ASN A 74 17.45 -13.19 24.00
CA ASN A 74 16.80 -13.43 22.71
C ASN A 74 16.08 -12.18 22.16
N ARG A 75 15.47 -11.36 23.03
CA ARG A 75 14.88 -10.08 22.59
C ARG A 75 15.96 -9.12 22.09
N GLU A 76 17.08 -9.04 22.80
CA GLU A 76 18.23 -8.22 22.41
C GLU A 76 18.84 -8.68 21.08
N PHE A 77 19.00 -10.00 20.90
CA PHE A 77 19.41 -10.60 19.64
C PHE A 77 18.50 -10.16 18.47
N ILE A 78 17.18 -10.26 18.64
CA ILE A 78 16.20 -9.87 17.61
C ILE A 78 16.30 -8.37 17.31
N PHE A 79 16.41 -7.54 18.34
CA PHE A 79 16.53 -6.09 18.20
C PHE A 79 17.79 -5.70 17.43
N ARG A 80 18.95 -6.23 17.84
CA ARG A 80 20.25 -5.96 17.21
C ARG A 80 20.28 -6.45 15.78
N ARG A 81 19.83 -7.69 15.52
CA ARG A 81 19.69 -8.23 14.17
C ARG A 81 18.83 -7.35 13.27
N ARG A 82 17.72 -6.81 13.78
CA ARG A 82 16.83 -5.93 13.00
C ARG A 82 17.51 -4.61 12.64
N ILE A 83 18.32 -4.05 13.53
CA ILE A 83 19.10 -2.83 13.27
C ILE A 83 20.17 -3.11 12.22
N LEU A 84 20.98 -4.15 12.42
CA LEU A 84 22.03 -4.55 11.47
C LEU A 84 21.47 -4.79 10.07
N LYS A 85 20.32 -5.50 9.99
CA LYS A 85 19.60 -5.70 8.74
C LYS A 85 19.23 -4.37 8.08
N LYS A 86 18.62 -3.44 8.82
CA LYS A 86 18.25 -2.13 8.28
C LYS A 86 19.46 -1.32 7.83
N TYR A 87 20.59 -1.44 8.54
CA TYR A 87 21.82 -0.72 8.24
C TYR A 87 22.52 -1.24 6.98
N ILE A 88 22.58 -2.57 6.78
CA ILE A 88 23.26 -3.14 5.61
C ILE A 88 22.35 -3.14 4.39
N GLU A 89 21.06 -3.39 4.58
CA GLU A 89 20.10 -3.37 3.47
C GLU A 89 19.65 -1.96 3.12
N SER A 90 19.97 -0.90 3.90
CA SER A 90 19.60 0.47 3.55
C SER A 90 20.15 0.92 2.20
N ASP A 91 21.31 0.42 1.80
CA ASP A 91 21.88 0.72 0.48
C ASP A 91 21.07 0.10 -0.67
N LEU A 92 20.31 -0.96 -0.38
CA LEU A 92 19.36 -1.55 -1.33
C LEU A 92 17.97 -0.88 -1.26
N PHE A 93 17.68 -0.12 -0.20
CA PHE A 93 16.41 0.58 -0.05
C PHE A 93 16.47 1.97 -0.68
N LEU A 94 15.53 2.24 -1.58
CA LEU A 94 15.37 3.56 -2.15
C LEU A 94 14.74 4.52 -1.14
N TYR A 95 15.36 5.69 -0.93
CA TYR A 95 14.79 6.73 -0.09
C TYR A 95 13.60 7.35 -0.80
N ALA A 96 12.41 7.16 -0.22
CA ALA A 96 11.15 7.63 -0.76
C ALA A 96 10.62 8.79 0.10
N ARG A 97 10.85 10.04 -0.31
CA ARG A 97 10.25 11.20 0.37
C ARG A 97 8.86 11.46 -0.22
N LYS A 98 7.82 11.15 0.56
CA LYS A 98 6.43 11.41 0.19
C LYS A 98 6.12 12.90 0.31
N LYS A 99 5.64 13.51 -0.77
CA LYS A 99 5.07 14.85 -0.75
C LYS A 99 3.64 14.79 -1.29
N ARG A 100 2.70 15.40 -0.59
CA ARG A 100 1.33 15.54 -1.09
C ARG A 100 1.35 16.52 -2.26
N GLU A 101 0.94 16.06 -3.45
CA GLU A 101 0.75 16.92 -4.61
C GLU A 101 -0.70 17.44 -4.62
N GLY A 102 -0.96 18.60 -5.22
CA GLY A 102 -2.31 19.15 -5.37
C GLY A 102 -2.63 20.40 -4.55
N ILE A 103 -1.91 20.69 -3.46
CA ILE A 103 -2.17 21.86 -2.60
C ILE A 103 -2.10 23.18 -3.40
N LEU A 104 -1.08 23.34 -4.25
CA LEU A 104 -0.92 24.56 -5.07
C LEU A 104 -2.02 24.70 -6.12
N VAL A 105 -2.42 23.59 -6.74
CA VAL A 105 -3.48 23.60 -7.76
C VAL A 105 -4.84 23.85 -7.10
N GLU A 106 -5.13 23.22 -5.95
CA GLU A 106 -6.29 23.53 -5.11
C GLU A 106 -6.35 25.01 -4.76
N GLN A 107 -5.24 25.61 -4.35
CA GLN A 107 -5.16 27.05 -4.08
C GLN A 107 -5.47 27.89 -5.33
N VAL A 108 -4.95 27.56 -6.51
CA VAL A 108 -5.26 28.28 -7.76
C VAL A 108 -6.76 28.25 -8.07
N TYR A 109 -7.41 27.09 -7.93
CA TYR A 109 -8.86 26.99 -8.15
C TYR A 109 -9.68 27.69 -7.07
N TYR A 110 -9.23 27.66 -5.81
CA TYR A 110 -9.87 28.42 -4.74
C TYR A 110 -9.75 29.93 -4.97
N SER A 111 -8.64 30.39 -5.52
CA SER A 111 -8.43 31.77 -5.95
C SER A 111 -9.33 32.14 -7.13
N LEU A 112 -9.44 31.28 -8.15
CA LEU A 112 -10.37 31.47 -9.28
C LEU A 112 -11.83 31.52 -8.82
N ALA A 113 -12.25 30.61 -7.94
CA ALA A 113 -13.60 30.62 -7.37
C ALA A 113 -13.86 31.91 -6.59
N ALA A 114 -12.92 32.35 -5.76
CA ALA A 114 -13.04 33.61 -5.03
C ALA A 114 -13.11 34.83 -5.96
N GLY A 115 -12.32 34.85 -7.04
CA GLY A 115 -12.32 35.90 -8.05
C GLY A 115 -13.65 35.98 -8.79
N LEU A 116 -14.16 34.84 -9.29
CA LEU A 116 -15.43 34.79 -10.02
C LEU A 116 -16.62 35.20 -9.13
N SER A 117 -16.63 34.74 -7.88
CA SER A 117 -17.64 35.16 -6.90
C SER A 117 -17.55 36.66 -6.59
N MET A 118 -16.34 37.24 -6.54
CA MET A 118 -16.17 38.68 -6.33
C MET A 118 -16.72 39.48 -7.52
N VAL A 119 -16.40 39.07 -8.76
CA VAL A 119 -16.92 39.72 -9.98
C VAL A 119 -18.45 39.71 -10.00
N PHE A 120 -19.07 38.58 -9.64
CA PHE A 120 -20.52 38.46 -9.56
C PHE A 120 -21.12 39.40 -8.50
N ALA A 121 -20.56 39.43 -7.29
CA ALA A 121 -21.02 40.32 -6.23
C ALA A 121 -20.88 41.80 -6.60
N THR A 122 -19.75 42.18 -7.21
CA THR A 122 -19.53 43.55 -7.68
C THR A 122 -20.47 43.93 -8.82
N ALA A 123 -20.79 43.01 -9.73
CA ALA A 123 -21.72 43.28 -10.83
C ALA A 123 -23.13 43.58 -10.30
N ILE A 124 -23.61 42.81 -9.30
CA ILE A 124 -24.91 43.10 -8.66
C ILE A 124 -24.84 44.43 -7.90
N ALA A 125 -23.78 44.66 -7.12
CA ALA A 125 -23.61 45.91 -6.38
C ALA A 125 -23.63 47.13 -7.31
N PHE A 126 -22.84 47.12 -8.39
CA PHE A 126 -22.81 48.20 -9.38
C PHE A 126 -24.15 48.35 -10.12
N SER A 127 -24.80 47.25 -10.50
CA SER A 127 -26.08 47.31 -11.21
C SER A 127 -27.18 47.94 -10.34
N PHE A 128 -27.25 47.57 -9.05
CA PHE A 128 -28.21 48.17 -8.13
C PHE A 128 -27.83 49.62 -7.75
N GLN A 129 -26.53 49.91 -7.66
CA GLN A 129 -26.02 51.26 -7.43
C GLN A 129 -26.38 52.23 -8.57
N MET A 130 -26.24 51.78 -9.83
CA MET A 130 -26.65 52.56 -11.00
C MET A 130 -28.17 52.79 -11.06
N LYS A 131 -28.97 51.83 -10.59
CA LYS A 131 -30.44 51.88 -10.71
C LYS A 131 -31.14 52.63 -9.57
N PHE A 132 -30.67 52.49 -8.33
CA PHE A 132 -31.32 53.03 -7.12
C PHE A 132 -30.54 54.17 -6.46
N GLY A 133 -29.39 54.56 -7.02
CA GLY A 133 -28.52 55.61 -6.49
C GLY A 133 -27.72 55.19 -5.26
N ASN A 134 -27.00 56.14 -4.66
CA ASN A 134 -26.24 55.90 -3.42
C ASN A 134 -27.18 56.04 -2.19
N PHE A 135 -27.21 55.02 -1.32
CA PHE A 135 -27.86 55.03 0.01
C PHE A 135 -29.39 54.85 0.11
N THR A 136 -29.98 54.01 -0.74
CA THR A 136 -31.38 53.57 -0.59
C THR A 136 -31.49 52.23 0.17
N MET A 137 -32.53 52.02 0.97
CA MET A 137 -32.75 50.73 1.67
C MET A 137 -32.73 49.50 0.74
N PRO A 138 -33.32 49.57 -0.48
CA PRO A 138 -33.17 48.51 -1.48
C PRO A 138 -31.72 48.17 -1.85
N LEU A 139 -30.82 49.15 -1.92
CA LEU A 139 -29.39 48.94 -2.18
C LEU A 139 -28.74 48.16 -1.04
N PHE A 140 -29.03 48.53 0.22
CA PHE A 140 -28.46 47.86 1.39
C PHE A 140 -28.88 46.38 1.44
N ILE A 141 -30.16 46.09 1.22
CA ILE A 141 -30.67 44.71 1.16
C ILE A 141 -29.99 43.95 0.01
N ALA A 142 -29.90 44.54 -1.17
CA ALA A 142 -29.24 43.91 -2.32
C ALA A 142 -27.76 43.62 -2.04
N LEU A 143 -27.06 44.48 -1.30
CA LEU A 143 -25.65 44.32 -0.96
C LEU A 143 -25.42 43.17 0.03
N VAL A 144 -26.27 43.05 1.05
CA VAL A 144 -26.27 41.93 2.01
C VAL A 144 -26.57 40.60 1.30
N VAL A 145 -27.62 40.56 0.47
CA VAL A 145 -27.99 39.37 -0.29
C VAL A 145 -26.90 38.97 -1.28
N SER A 146 -26.28 39.94 -1.96
CA SER A 146 -25.15 39.70 -2.88
C SER A 146 -23.94 39.11 -2.16
N TYR A 147 -23.66 39.58 -0.93
CA TYR A 147 -22.59 39.04 -0.12
C TYR A 147 -22.85 37.59 0.29
N MET A 148 -24.08 37.25 0.70
CA MET A 148 -24.45 35.87 1.03
C MET A 148 -24.41 34.95 -0.21
N LEU A 149 -24.89 35.44 -1.35
CA LEU A 149 -24.84 34.71 -2.63
C LEU A 149 -23.40 34.45 -3.08
N LYS A 150 -22.51 35.44 -2.94
CA LYS A 150 -21.07 35.30 -3.19
C LYS A 150 -20.49 34.11 -2.42
N ASP A 151 -20.76 34.03 -1.12
CA ASP A 151 -20.24 32.96 -0.27
C ASP A 151 -20.81 31.59 -0.66
N ARG A 152 -22.09 31.50 -1.02
CA ARG A 152 -22.69 30.24 -1.50
C ARG A 152 -22.17 29.79 -2.84
N ILE A 153 -22.01 30.71 -3.80
CA ILE A 153 -21.41 30.40 -5.11
C ILE A 153 -19.97 29.92 -4.92
N LYS A 154 -19.20 30.57 -4.05
CA LYS A 154 -17.82 30.18 -3.74
C LYS A 154 -17.74 28.78 -3.13
N GLU A 155 -18.62 28.44 -2.19
CA GLU A 155 -18.68 27.10 -1.58
C GLU A 155 -19.10 26.03 -2.60
N LEU A 156 -20.13 26.30 -3.40
CA LEU A 156 -20.57 25.41 -4.47
C LEU A 156 -19.45 25.14 -5.49
N MET A 157 -18.74 26.20 -5.90
CA MET A 157 -17.59 26.09 -6.80
C MET A 157 -16.45 25.29 -6.16
N ARG A 158 -16.13 25.54 -4.88
CA ARG A 158 -15.12 24.76 -4.15
C ARG A 158 -15.49 23.29 -4.09
N TYR A 159 -16.74 22.98 -3.74
CA TYR A 159 -17.23 21.60 -3.67
C TYR A 159 -17.20 20.93 -5.04
N TYR A 160 -17.71 21.59 -6.07
CA TYR A 160 -17.71 21.08 -7.45
C TYR A 160 -16.28 20.84 -7.96
N PHE A 161 -15.34 21.76 -7.72
CA PHE A 161 -13.95 21.62 -8.12
C PHE A 161 -13.16 20.61 -7.28
N ALA A 162 -13.55 20.35 -6.02
CA ALA A 162 -12.97 19.29 -5.23
C ALA A 162 -13.47 17.92 -5.73
N HIS A 163 -14.77 17.79 -5.96
CA HIS A 163 -15.40 16.53 -6.31
C HIS A 163 -15.14 16.10 -7.76
N LYS A 164 -15.17 17.03 -8.72
CA LYS A 164 -14.86 16.75 -10.15
C LYS A 164 -13.39 16.38 -10.38
N ARG A 165 -12.51 16.65 -9.41
CA ARG A 165 -11.05 16.54 -9.56
C ARG A 165 -10.44 15.30 -8.92
N LEU A 166 -11.14 14.59 -8.03
CA LEU A 166 -10.69 13.29 -7.51
C LEU A 166 -10.43 12.28 -8.65
N ASN A 167 -11.23 12.32 -9.72
CA ASN A 167 -11.13 11.33 -10.78
C ASN A 167 -9.89 11.40 -11.69
N ARG A 168 -9.07 12.46 -11.67
CA ARG A 168 -8.01 12.62 -12.70
C ARG A 168 -6.61 12.87 -12.19
N TYR A 169 -6.42 13.23 -10.93
CA TYR A 169 -5.09 13.49 -10.37
C TYR A 169 -4.63 12.39 -9.42
N PHE A 170 -3.32 12.28 -9.27
CA PHE A 170 -2.70 11.43 -8.27
C PHE A 170 -2.68 12.18 -6.94
N ASP A 171 -3.06 11.51 -5.86
CA ASP A 171 -3.15 12.08 -4.51
C ASP A 171 -1.77 12.41 -3.94
N ASN A 172 -0.78 11.56 -4.28
CA ASN A 172 0.55 11.63 -3.70
C ASN A 172 1.60 11.52 -4.80
N LYS A 173 2.66 12.33 -4.69
CA LYS A 173 3.89 12.12 -5.44
C LYS A 173 5.07 11.93 -4.51
N THR A 174 5.72 10.80 -4.69
CA THR A 174 6.89 10.41 -3.93
C THR A 174 8.09 10.56 -4.84
N LYS A 175 9.06 11.39 -4.45
CA LYS A 175 10.36 11.39 -5.13
C LYS A 175 11.15 10.19 -4.64
N ILE A 176 11.70 9.43 -5.58
CA ILE A 176 12.59 8.31 -5.30
C ILE A 176 14.02 8.83 -5.41
N GLY A 177 14.84 8.57 -4.40
CA GLY A 177 16.26 8.86 -4.42
C GLY A 177 17.13 7.67 -4.06
N ILE A 178 18.34 7.66 -4.62
CA ILE A 178 19.48 6.85 -4.17
C ILE A 178 20.43 7.82 -3.50
N LYS A 179 20.81 7.56 -2.25
CA LYS A 179 21.58 8.51 -1.42
C LYS A 179 20.84 9.87 -1.39
N ASP A 180 21.46 10.94 -1.89
CA ASP A 180 20.87 12.28 -1.98
C ASP A 180 20.34 12.66 -3.37
N ALA A 181 20.57 11.82 -4.39
CA ALA A 181 20.19 12.09 -5.77
C ALA A 181 18.78 11.61 -6.08
N SER A 182 17.97 12.45 -6.73
CA SER A 182 16.62 12.08 -7.17
C SER A 182 16.70 11.27 -8.47
N ILE A 183 16.30 10.00 -8.42
CA ILE A 183 16.38 9.08 -9.57
C ILE A 183 15.02 8.87 -10.27
N GLY A 184 13.95 9.42 -9.71
CA GLY A 184 12.62 9.28 -10.30
C GLY A 184 11.49 9.73 -9.39
N TRP A 185 10.27 9.37 -9.77
CA TRP A 185 9.09 9.66 -8.97
C TRP A 185 8.03 8.58 -9.13
N ILE A 186 7.23 8.42 -8.08
CA ILE A 186 6.03 7.60 -8.05
C ILE A 186 4.85 8.54 -7.83
N LYS A 187 3.80 8.41 -8.63
CA LYS A 187 2.52 9.06 -8.39
C LYS A 187 1.47 8.00 -8.09
N GLU A 188 0.72 8.19 -7.01
CA GLU A 188 -0.29 7.25 -6.52
C GLU A 188 -1.61 7.98 -6.29
N GLY A 189 -2.73 7.34 -6.67
CA GLY A 189 -4.06 7.86 -6.40
C GLY A 189 -5.07 6.74 -6.19
N VAL A 190 -6.04 6.97 -5.31
CA VAL A 190 -7.16 6.05 -5.05
C VAL A 190 -8.46 6.75 -5.37
N ASP A 191 -9.34 6.06 -6.08
CA ASP A 191 -10.66 6.58 -6.44
C ASP A 191 -11.73 5.48 -6.32
N PHE A 192 -12.99 5.89 -6.23
CA PHE A 192 -14.14 5.00 -6.34
C PHE A 192 -14.80 5.23 -7.69
N ILE A 193 -14.94 4.17 -8.48
CA ILE A 193 -15.50 4.24 -9.83
C ILE A 193 -16.77 3.40 -9.93
N SER A 194 -17.67 3.80 -10.83
CA SER A 194 -18.79 2.98 -11.26
C SER A 194 -18.32 1.92 -12.26
N GLU A 195 -19.09 0.86 -12.39
CA GLU A 195 -18.83 -0.24 -13.32
C GLU A 195 -18.66 0.23 -14.78
N GLU A 196 -19.46 1.20 -15.22
CA GLU A 196 -19.38 1.81 -16.56
C GLU A 196 -18.02 2.46 -16.88
N LYS A 197 -17.25 2.83 -15.85
CA LYS A 197 -15.92 3.45 -16.02
C LYS A 197 -14.79 2.42 -16.02
N VAL A 198 -15.09 1.15 -15.77
CA VAL A 198 -14.11 0.08 -15.78
C VAL A 198 -13.90 -0.39 -17.22
N PRO A 199 -12.64 -0.56 -17.69
CA PRO A 199 -12.39 -1.12 -19.01
C PRO A 199 -13.03 -2.49 -19.20
N GLU A 200 -13.62 -2.73 -20.37
CA GLU A 200 -14.34 -3.99 -20.68
C GLU A 200 -13.46 -5.24 -20.48
N GLU A 201 -12.17 -5.14 -20.81
CA GLU A 201 -11.17 -6.19 -20.60
C GLU A 201 -11.03 -6.58 -19.12
N VAL A 202 -11.09 -5.61 -18.21
CA VAL A 202 -11.00 -5.86 -16.77
C VAL A 202 -12.32 -6.47 -16.26
N MET A 203 -13.45 -6.04 -16.81
CA MET A 203 -14.76 -6.59 -16.49
C MET A 203 -14.93 -8.04 -16.97
N SER A 204 -14.42 -8.37 -18.16
CA SER A 204 -14.43 -9.75 -18.66
C SER A 204 -13.56 -10.67 -17.80
N LEU A 205 -12.37 -10.21 -17.39
CA LEU A 205 -11.48 -10.94 -16.47
C LEU A 205 -12.08 -11.11 -15.06
N ARG A 206 -12.89 -10.15 -14.59
CA ARG A 206 -13.57 -10.25 -13.28
C ARG A 206 -14.45 -11.51 -13.21
N ASN A 207 -14.97 -11.97 -14.35
CA ASN A 207 -15.72 -13.22 -14.58
C ASN A 207 -16.64 -13.56 -13.39
N ARG A 208 -17.77 -12.84 -13.31
CA ARG A 208 -18.77 -12.98 -12.25
C ARG A 208 -19.55 -14.28 -12.45
N THR A 209 -19.78 -15.01 -11.37
CA THR A 209 -20.75 -16.11 -11.36
C THR A 209 -22.15 -15.52 -11.57
N PRO A 210 -23.09 -16.20 -12.26
CA PRO A 210 -24.45 -15.70 -12.46
C PRO A 210 -25.17 -15.28 -11.17
N LEU A 211 -24.92 -15.99 -10.07
CA LEU A 211 -25.46 -15.64 -8.75
C LEU A 211 -24.95 -14.28 -8.23
N VAL A 212 -23.66 -14.01 -8.41
CA VAL A 212 -23.03 -12.74 -8.01
C VAL A 212 -23.50 -11.59 -8.90
N GLU A 213 -23.76 -11.86 -10.18
CA GLU A 213 -24.32 -10.86 -11.09
C GLU A 213 -25.77 -10.51 -10.71
N ALA A 214 -26.57 -11.51 -10.33
CA ALA A 214 -27.92 -11.28 -9.83
C ALA A 214 -27.94 -10.45 -8.54
N GLU A 215 -27.04 -10.75 -7.59
CA GLU A 215 -26.86 -9.96 -6.36
C GLU A 215 -26.44 -8.52 -6.67
N ASN A 216 -25.52 -8.33 -7.62
CA ASN A 216 -25.00 -7.00 -7.97
C ASN A 216 -26.08 -6.07 -8.57
N ARG A 217 -27.12 -6.63 -9.20
CA ARG A 217 -28.27 -5.84 -9.67
C ARG A 217 -29.08 -5.23 -8.51
N ILE A 218 -29.00 -5.84 -7.32
CA ILE A 218 -29.67 -5.39 -6.10
C ILE A 218 -28.71 -4.55 -5.24
N THR A 219 -27.44 -4.95 -5.19
CA THR A 219 -26.40 -4.38 -4.34
C THR A 219 -25.25 -3.84 -5.21
N ASP A 220 -25.10 -2.53 -5.31
CA ASP A 220 -24.04 -1.90 -6.14
C ASP A 220 -22.63 -2.24 -5.63
N GLU A 221 -21.90 -3.14 -6.31
CA GLU A 221 -20.51 -3.52 -6.03
C GLU A 221 -19.63 -2.26 -6.09
N LYS A 222 -19.03 -1.90 -4.94
CA LYS A 222 -18.14 -0.73 -4.87
C LYS A 222 -16.76 -1.07 -5.42
N ILE A 223 -16.39 -0.43 -6.52
CA ILE A 223 -15.11 -0.63 -7.20
C ILE A 223 -14.10 0.43 -6.75
N ILE A 224 -13.00 -0.01 -6.16
CA ILE A 224 -11.88 0.84 -5.76
C ILE A 224 -10.82 0.78 -6.86
N LEU A 225 -10.56 1.92 -7.50
CA LEU A 225 -9.50 2.08 -8.48
C LEU A 225 -8.25 2.65 -7.81
N TYR A 226 -7.20 1.85 -7.72
CA TYR A 226 -5.87 2.33 -7.36
C TYR A 226 -5.03 2.51 -8.62
N ARG A 227 -4.47 3.72 -8.80
CA ARG A 227 -3.60 4.07 -9.91
C ARG A 227 -2.20 4.37 -9.40
N LYS A 228 -1.20 3.73 -10.01
CA LYS A 228 0.20 3.99 -9.75
C LYS A 228 0.93 4.26 -11.05
N GLN A 229 1.64 5.37 -11.11
CA GLN A 229 2.60 5.68 -12.17
C GLN A 229 3.99 5.76 -11.58
N VAL A 230 4.93 5.06 -12.21
CA VAL A 230 6.34 5.07 -11.81
C VAL A 230 7.15 5.57 -12.99
N PHE A 231 8.00 6.55 -12.74
CA PHE A 231 8.99 7.04 -13.69
C PHE A 231 10.37 6.94 -13.07
N LEU A 232 11.31 6.38 -13.83
CA LEU A 232 12.69 6.16 -13.41
C LEU A 232 13.62 6.67 -14.49
N ASP A 233 14.58 7.47 -14.07
CA ASP A 233 15.63 7.96 -14.95
C ASP A 233 16.82 6.99 -14.90
N ARG A 234 16.99 6.20 -15.96
CA ARG A 234 18.07 5.22 -16.06
C ARG A 234 19.46 5.86 -16.00
N VAL A 235 19.60 7.07 -16.54
CA VAL A 235 20.89 7.79 -16.56
C VAL A 235 21.26 8.18 -15.12
N GLU A 236 20.33 8.78 -14.39
CA GLU A 236 20.56 9.16 -12.99
C GLU A 236 20.76 7.96 -12.07
N ILE A 237 20.08 6.83 -12.32
CA ILE A 237 20.32 5.59 -11.59
C ILE A 237 21.76 5.10 -11.82
N SER A 238 22.22 5.06 -13.07
CA SER A 238 23.57 4.56 -13.40
C SER A 238 24.71 5.43 -12.86
N LYS A 239 24.48 6.75 -12.73
CA LYS A 239 25.47 7.67 -12.15
C LYS A 239 25.59 7.58 -10.64
N ASN A 240 24.47 7.31 -9.95
CA ASN A 240 24.39 7.41 -8.50
C ASN A 240 24.39 6.04 -7.79
N SER A 241 24.39 4.94 -8.54
CA SER A 241 24.46 3.58 -8.01
C SER A 241 25.80 2.93 -8.34
N ASP A 242 26.41 2.33 -7.33
CA ASP A 242 27.63 1.52 -7.46
C ASP A 242 27.32 0.11 -8.02
N TYR A 243 26.03 -0.23 -8.20
CA TYR A 243 25.55 -1.54 -8.64
C TYR A 243 24.70 -1.44 -9.91
N GLN A 244 24.75 -2.47 -10.76
CA GLN A 244 23.81 -2.61 -11.88
C GLN A 244 22.42 -2.96 -11.35
N ILE A 245 21.52 -1.97 -11.38
CA ILE A 245 20.12 -2.16 -10.99
C ILE A 245 19.33 -2.67 -12.19
N ALA A 246 18.94 -3.95 -12.15
CA ALA A 246 18.14 -4.59 -13.20
C ALA A 246 16.68 -4.10 -13.22
N GLY A 247 16.17 -3.61 -12.08
CA GLY A 247 14.81 -3.12 -11.96
C GLY A 247 14.45 -2.74 -10.53
N ILE A 248 13.23 -2.27 -10.34
CA ILE A 248 12.69 -1.94 -9.01
C ILE A 248 11.66 -2.98 -8.63
N ASN A 249 11.78 -3.51 -7.42
CA ASN A 249 10.75 -4.34 -6.83
C ASN A 249 9.76 -3.47 -6.05
N ASP A 250 8.50 -3.49 -6.46
CA ASP A 250 7.42 -2.75 -5.82
C ASP A 250 6.58 -3.67 -4.93
N ILE A 251 6.56 -3.39 -3.63
CA ILE A 251 5.86 -4.22 -2.65
C ILE A 251 4.51 -3.59 -2.28
N MET A 252 3.47 -4.06 -2.98
CA MET A 252 2.04 -3.93 -2.68
C MET A 252 1.68 -4.39 -1.25
N ARG A 253 1.26 -3.52 -0.31
CA ARG A 253 0.72 -3.97 1.00
C ARG A 253 -0.71 -3.48 1.17
N PHE A 254 -1.64 -4.43 1.25
CA PHE A 254 -3.05 -4.17 1.45
C PHE A 254 -3.50 -4.70 2.82
N HIS A 255 -4.10 -3.85 3.64
CA HIS A 255 -4.50 -4.19 5.00
C HIS A 255 -6.01 -4.42 5.07
N LEU A 256 -6.42 -5.66 5.33
CA LEU A 256 -7.82 -6.08 5.24
C LEU A 256 -8.63 -5.93 6.53
N SER A 257 -8.03 -5.57 7.66
CA SER A 257 -8.75 -5.60 8.95
C SER A 257 -9.99 -4.73 9.00
N ARG A 258 -10.04 -3.59 8.27
CA ARG A 258 -11.25 -2.75 8.21
C ARG A 258 -12.39 -3.40 7.43
N PHE A 259 -12.09 -4.25 6.47
CA PHE A 259 -13.10 -5.04 5.76
C PHE A 259 -13.60 -6.16 6.68
N MET A 260 -12.68 -6.86 7.34
CA MET A 260 -12.99 -7.96 8.25
C MET A 260 -13.81 -7.53 9.47
N GLN A 261 -13.54 -6.35 10.05
CA GLN A 261 -14.31 -5.85 11.21
C GLN A 261 -15.79 -5.61 10.89
N LYS A 262 -16.15 -5.45 9.61
CA LYS A 262 -17.50 -5.17 9.16
C LYS A 262 -18.24 -6.42 8.65
N THR A 263 -17.64 -7.61 8.77
CA THR A 263 -18.30 -8.87 8.42
C THR A 263 -19.06 -9.44 9.60
N ASP A 264 -20.04 -10.29 9.30
CA ASP A 264 -20.81 -11.02 10.32
C ASP A 264 -19.96 -12.10 11.02
N ASN A 265 -20.58 -12.76 11.99
CA ASN A 265 -19.99 -13.90 12.69
C ASN A 265 -19.54 -14.96 11.66
N PRO A 266 -18.28 -15.43 11.73
CA PRO A 266 -17.75 -16.40 10.78
C PRO A 266 -18.43 -17.77 10.81
N GLU A 267 -19.13 -18.13 11.87
CA GLU A 267 -19.79 -19.42 12.03
C GLU A 267 -21.30 -19.29 11.89
N GLU A 268 -21.87 -20.07 10.98
CA GLU A 268 -23.30 -20.10 10.68
C GLU A 268 -23.79 -21.56 10.72
N ALA A 269 -24.85 -21.80 11.50
CA ALA A 269 -25.46 -23.12 11.59
C ALA A 269 -26.16 -23.46 10.27
N ILE A 270 -25.80 -24.59 9.69
CA ILE A 270 -26.41 -25.19 8.51
C ILE A 270 -26.89 -26.59 8.84
N TYR A 271 -27.98 -27.01 8.21
CA TYR A 271 -28.68 -28.24 8.54
C TYR A 271 -28.69 -29.18 7.34
N TYR A 272 -28.46 -30.46 7.58
CA TYR A 272 -28.66 -31.52 6.59
C TYR A 272 -29.33 -32.72 7.26
N LEU A 273 -29.98 -33.56 6.45
CA LEU A 273 -30.54 -34.82 6.92
C LEU A 273 -29.47 -35.91 6.77
N ASP A 274 -29.27 -36.69 7.82
CA ASP A 274 -28.44 -37.89 7.74
C ASP A 274 -29.17 -39.07 7.06
N ASP A 275 -28.47 -40.19 6.92
CA ASP A 275 -29.00 -41.40 6.27
C ASP A 275 -30.18 -42.03 7.04
N GLU A 276 -30.37 -41.66 8.32
CA GLU A 276 -31.46 -42.12 9.19
C GLU A 276 -32.66 -41.16 9.16
N GLY A 277 -32.51 -40.00 8.49
CA GLY A 277 -33.56 -38.98 8.35
C GLY A 277 -33.59 -37.96 9.50
N ASP A 278 -32.58 -37.98 10.38
CA ASP A 278 -32.44 -37.03 11.47
C ASP A 278 -31.77 -35.74 10.99
N SER A 279 -32.24 -34.60 11.52
CA SER A 279 -31.66 -33.29 11.23
C SER A 279 -30.38 -33.11 12.02
N VAL A 280 -29.25 -33.02 11.33
CA VAL A 280 -27.94 -32.75 11.90
C VAL A 280 -27.55 -31.29 11.66
N GLU A 281 -27.17 -30.60 12.75
CA GLU A 281 -26.61 -29.25 12.69
C GLU A 281 -25.08 -29.32 12.52
N ILE A 282 -24.57 -28.60 11.52
CA ILE A 282 -23.14 -28.40 11.31
C ILE A 282 -22.85 -26.90 11.17
N TYR A 283 -21.63 -26.49 11.53
CA TYR A 283 -21.22 -25.09 11.43
C TYR A 283 -20.46 -24.84 10.11
N GLY A 284 -21.09 -24.06 9.24
CA GLY A 284 -20.50 -23.53 8.02
C GLY A 284 -19.71 -22.26 8.28
N LYS A 285 -18.65 -22.03 7.48
CA LYS A 285 -17.88 -20.79 7.54
C LYS A 285 -18.44 -19.77 6.56
N LYS A 286 -18.88 -18.62 7.07
CA LYS A 286 -19.31 -17.48 6.25
C LYS A 286 -18.09 -16.76 5.66
N ILE A 287 -17.86 -16.97 4.37
CA ILE A 287 -16.69 -16.46 3.64
C ILE A 287 -17.09 -15.27 2.77
N TYR A 288 -16.30 -14.20 2.85
CA TYR A 288 -16.40 -13.04 1.99
C TYR A 288 -15.24 -13.03 0.99
N TYR A 289 -15.52 -12.55 -0.23
CA TYR A 289 -14.55 -12.52 -1.32
C TYR A 289 -14.20 -11.09 -1.72
N LEU A 290 -12.92 -10.75 -1.70
CA LEU A 290 -12.38 -9.53 -2.31
C LEU A 290 -11.68 -9.91 -3.62
N ASN A 291 -12.09 -9.29 -4.72
CA ASN A 291 -11.46 -9.48 -6.02
C ASN A 291 -10.50 -8.32 -6.30
N ILE A 292 -9.25 -8.66 -6.62
CA ILE A 292 -8.18 -7.71 -6.92
C ILE A 292 -7.73 -8.01 -8.34
N LEU A 293 -7.98 -7.07 -9.26
CA LEU A 293 -7.45 -7.10 -10.62
C LEU A 293 -6.39 -6.02 -10.77
N MET A 294 -5.22 -6.43 -11.25
CA MET A 294 -4.08 -5.54 -11.48
C MET A 294 -3.80 -5.49 -12.97
N GLN A 295 -3.85 -4.30 -13.54
CA GLN A 295 -3.36 -4.01 -14.89
C GLN A 295 -1.96 -3.39 -14.75
N LEU A 296 -0.96 -4.06 -15.30
CA LEU A 296 0.43 -3.63 -15.34
C LEU A 296 0.74 -3.18 -16.76
N LYS A 297 0.95 -1.88 -16.97
CA LYS A 297 1.29 -1.32 -18.28
C LYS A 297 2.72 -0.81 -18.30
N PHE A 298 3.52 -1.28 -19.24
CA PHE A 298 4.86 -0.80 -19.52
C PHE A 298 5.03 -0.65 -21.03
N GLU A 299 5.24 0.58 -21.51
CA GLU A 299 5.26 0.91 -22.94
C GLU A 299 4.01 0.35 -23.64
N ASP A 300 4.19 -0.54 -24.62
CA ASP A 300 3.11 -1.19 -25.37
C ASP A 300 2.67 -2.54 -24.78
N GLN A 301 3.31 -3.00 -23.70
CA GLN A 301 2.97 -4.24 -23.02
C GLN A 301 1.97 -4.00 -21.90
N VAL A 302 0.92 -4.82 -21.88
CA VAL A 302 -0.08 -4.85 -20.82
C VAL A 302 -0.18 -6.28 -20.29
N ASP A 303 0.05 -6.43 -18.99
CA ASP A 303 -0.10 -7.69 -18.26
C ASP A 303 -1.23 -7.55 -17.24
N TYR A 304 -2.00 -8.62 -17.06
CA TYR A 304 -3.12 -8.65 -16.15
C TYR A 304 -2.90 -9.73 -15.09
N LYS A 305 -3.16 -9.38 -13.83
CA LYS A 305 -3.12 -10.33 -12.71
C LYS A 305 -4.41 -10.28 -11.94
N ARG A 306 -4.98 -11.44 -11.67
CA ARG A 306 -6.23 -11.57 -10.92
C ARG A 306 -6.00 -12.36 -9.65
N PHE A 307 -6.39 -11.77 -8.54
CA PHE A 307 -6.36 -12.41 -7.23
C PHE A 307 -7.75 -12.39 -6.62
N ARG A 308 -8.10 -13.47 -5.93
CA ARG A 308 -9.28 -13.54 -5.09
C ARG A 308 -8.85 -13.84 -3.67
N VAL A 309 -9.23 -12.95 -2.75
CA VAL A 309 -8.96 -13.13 -1.32
C VAL A 309 -10.25 -13.58 -0.66
N ALA A 310 -10.23 -14.78 -0.07
CA ALA A 310 -11.29 -15.28 0.79
C ALA A 310 -10.95 -14.94 2.24
N PHE A 311 -11.84 -14.24 2.94
CA PHE A 311 -11.64 -13.85 4.33
C PHE A 311 -12.92 -13.94 5.15
N THR A 312 -12.75 -14.03 6.46
CA THR A 312 -13.81 -13.97 7.46
C THR A 312 -13.46 -12.89 8.49
N GLN A 313 -14.31 -12.69 9.49
CA GLN A 313 -14.03 -11.78 10.60
C GLN A 313 -12.73 -12.14 11.33
N ALA A 314 -12.41 -13.44 11.44
CA ALA A 314 -11.26 -13.95 12.18
C ALA A 314 -9.94 -13.83 11.42
N GLY A 315 -9.97 -13.87 10.09
CA GLY A 315 -8.73 -13.94 9.31
C GLY A 315 -8.92 -14.01 7.80
N ILE A 316 -7.79 -13.91 7.11
CA ILE A 316 -7.69 -14.34 5.71
C ILE A 316 -7.68 -15.87 5.71
N VAL A 317 -8.59 -16.48 4.95
CA VAL A 317 -8.71 -17.93 4.81
C VAL A 317 -7.84 -18.43 3.66
N ARG A 318 -7.90 -17.75 2.50
CA ARG A 318 -7.21 -18.18 1.29
C ARG A 318 -6.91 -17.01 0.36
N LEU A 319 -5.79 -17.12 -0.35
CA LEU A 319 -5.47 -16.29 -1.51
C LEU A 319 -5.42 -17.19 -2.75
N GLU A 320 -6.23 -16.89 -3.74
CA GLU A 320 -6.27 -17.59 -5.02
C GLU A 320 -5.68 -16.69 -6.10
N ASN A 321 -4.68 -17.21 -6.82
CA ASN A 321 -4.17 -16.58 -8.03
C ASN A 321 -4.93 -17.19 -9.21
N LEU A 322 -5.71 -16.36 -9.89
CA LEU A 322 -6.54 -16.74 -11.02
C LEU A 322 -5.83 -16.28 -12.28
N THR A 323 -5.62 -17.21 -13.21
CA THR A 323 -5.01 -16.94 -14.51
C THR A 323 -6.05 -16.48 -15.51
#